data_AF-A0A6J8B5A0-F1
#
_entry.id   AF-A0A6J8B5A0-F1
#
_cell.length_a   1.000
_cell.length_b   1.000
_cell.length_c   1.000
_cell.angle_alpha   90.00
_cell.angle_beta   90.00
_cell.angle_gamma   90.00
#
_symmetry.space_group_name_H-M   'P 1'
#
loop_
_entity.id
_entity.type
_entity.pdbx_description
1 polymer ?
#
loop_
_entity_poly.entity_id
_entity_poly.type
_entity_poly.pdbx_seq_one_letter_code
_entity_poly.pdbx_strand_id
1 'polypeptide(L)'
;MVKIAIIGAGLLGIKIAGEMAYYGHRVKIHDVNIGALNSVYGRMENDKEELRNEGLLLTNNYVGPVLCMSRLEETVNDADFIFECVIEDLGIKNELMERITYSCKPEAIICTNSLRLKVDDVFCKVQGKERCIGLRFLYPVFTIPEVELTPCQHTSQRNVTKVREMLEKMGKVLFFRSGTQPLILSEQQREERKKACLERILNSSGMGCLYEKTIPSLTLEPGGHGGSVVTVKETKKEECAICMERSRNSVICPCHHLVACYECTKMLLNRKDACPICRKDITEIIRVYHS
;
A
#
# COMPACT_ATOMS: atom_id res chain seq x y z
N MET A 1 -4.76 0.71 17.60
CA MET A 1 -4.60 2.05 16.99
C MET A 1 -3.18 2.18 16.47
N VAL A 2 -3.02 2.22 15.15
CA VAL A 2 -1.71 2.38 14.51
C VAL A 2 -1.36 3.86 14.41
N LYS A 3 -0.10 4.20 14.68
CA LYS A 3 0.41 5.57 14.58
C LYS A 3 1.05 5.76 13.20
N ILE A 4 0.57 6.76 12.47
CA ILE A 4 0.97 7.00 11.08
C ILE A 4 1.58 8.39 10.95
N ALA A 5 2.73 8.49 10.31
CA ALA A 5 3.32 9.74 9.88
C ALA A 5 3.14 9.92 8.37
N ILE A 6 2.66 11.08 7.95
CA ILE A 6 2.57 11.50 6.56
C ILE A 6 3.54 12.66 6.33
N ILE A 7 4.46 12.51 5.39
CA ILE A 7 5.44 13.53 5.05
C ILE A 7 5.12 14.11 3.68
N GLY A 8 4.67 15.36 3.66
CA GLY A 8 4.10 16.05 2.52
C GLY A 8 2.60 16.28 2.70
N ALA A 9 2.19 17.55 2.81
CA ALA A 9 0.80 18.03 2.86
C ALA A 9 0.31 18.52 1.49
N GLY A 10 0.84 17.93 0.42
CA GLY A 10 0.37 18.13 -0.94
C GLY A 10 -0.98 17.44 -1.20
N LEU A 11 -1.33 17.33 -2.50
CA LEU A 11 -2.59 16.72 -2.93
C LEU A 11 -2.77 15.31 -2.38
N LEU A 12 -1.78 14.43 -2.53
CA LEU A 12 -1.95 13.03 -2.16
C LEU A 12 -1.78 12.78 -0.67
N GLY A 13 -0.83 13.47 -0.02
CA GLY A 13 -0.56 13.29 1.41
C GLY A 13 -1.78 13.61 2.28
N ILE A 14 -2.52 14.68 1.97
CA ILE A 14 -3.76 15.01 2.69
C ILE A 14 -4.82 13.92 2.50
N LYS A 15 -4.98 13.40 1.29
CA LYS A 15 -5.96 12.34 0.97
C LYS A 15 -5.61 11.04 1.71
N ILE A 16 -4.33 10.66 1.74
CA ILE A 16 -3.84 9.51 2.51
C ILE A 16 -4.06 9.75 4.01
N ALA A 17 -3.75 10.95 4.52
CA ALA A 17 -3.99 11.29 5.93
C ALA A 17 -5.47 11.15 6.30
N GLY A 18 -6.38 11.68 5.47
CA GLY A 18 -7.82 11.58 5.64
C GLY A 18 -8.32 10.14 5.58
N GLU A 19 -7.84 9.34 4.62
CA GLU A 19 -8.16 7.91 4.52
C GLU A 19 -7.76 7.17 5.80
N MET A 20 -6.52 7.35 6.26
CA MET A 20 -6.02 6.71 7.47
C MET A 20 -6.82 7.13 8.71
N ALA A 21 -7.12 8.42 8.84
CA ALA A 21 -7.93 8.96 9.94
C ALA A 21 -9.37 8.43 9.91
N TYR A 22 -9.97 8.28 8.73
CA TYR A 22 -11.29 7.70 8.56
C TYR A 22 -11.38 6.27 9.10
N TYR A 23 -10.32 5.46 8.93
CA TYR A 23 -10.20 4.12 9.50
C TYR A 23 -9.72 4.07 10.96
N GLY A 24 -9.69 5.21 11.66
CA GLY A 24 -9.41 5.27 13.10
C GLY A 24 -7.93 5.25 13.47
N HIS A 25 -7.03 5.52 12.52
CA HIS A 25 -5.60 5.64 12.80
C HIS A 25 -5.25 7.03 13.35
N ARG A 26 -4.23 7.10 14.22
CA ARG A 26 -3.69 8.38 14.69
C ARG A 26 -2.67 8.86 13.67
N VAL A 27 -2.94 10.00 13.04
CA VAL A 27 -2.12 10.52 11.96
C VAL A 27 -1.41 11.80 12.41
N LYS A 28 -0.10 11.86 12.19
CA LYS A 28 0.67 13.09 12.21
C LYS A 28 1.07 13.45 10.79
N ILE A 29 0.92 14.71 10.40
CA ILE A 29 1.30 15.20 9.08
C ILE A 29 2.31 16.32 9.21
N HIS A 30 3.34 16.30 8.36
CA HIS A 30 4.38 17.31 8.30
C HIS A 30 4.61 17.77 6.86
N ASP A 31 4.86 19.06 6.67
CA ASP A 31 5.36 19.63 5.43
C ASP A 31 6.33 20.76 5.77
N VAL A 32 7.34 20.97 4.92
CA VAL A 32 8.28 22.09 5.05
C VAL A 32 7.60 23.43 4.75
N ASN A 33 6.52 23.41 3.97
CA ASN A 33 5.71 24.57 3.64
C ASN A 33 4.59 24.76 4.68
N ILE A 34 4.75 25.81 5.49
CA ILE A 34 3.77 26.19 6.52
C ILE A 34 2.39 26.49 5.92
N GLY A 35 2.33 27.09 4.73
CA GLY A 35 1.07 27.35 4.04
C GLY A 35 0.34 26.07 3.66
N ALA A 36 1.07 25.04 3.23
CA ALA A 36 0.50 23.72 2.97
C ALA A 36 -0.06 23.10 4.25
N LEU A 37 0.70 23.13 5.36
CA LEU A 37 0.24 22.65 6.67
C LEU A 37 -1.01 23.39 7.18
N ASN A 38 -1.03 24.72 7.08
CA ASN A 38 -2.18 25.53 7.51
C ASN A 38 -3.45 25.21 6.72
N SER A 39 -3.31 24.74 5.48
CA SER A 39 -4.43 24.37 4.62
C SER A 39 -4.98 22.96 4.88
N VAL A 40 -4.29 22.12 5.65
CA VAL A 40 -4.65 20.70 5.83
C VAL A 40 -6.07 20.54 6.35
N TYR A 41 -6.43 21.20 7.45
CA TYR A 41 -7.76 21.05 8.05
C TYR A 41 -8.87 21.51 7.12
N GLY A 42 -8.69 22.65 6.44
CA GLY A 42 -9.69 23.15 5.49
C GLY A 42 -9.88 22.22 4.28
N ARG A 43 -8.78 21.67 3.75
CA ARG A 43 -8.85 20.69 2.65
C ARG A 43 -9.49 19.38 3.08
N MET A 44 -9.16 18.87 4.26
CA MET A 44 -9.80 17.68 4.81
C MET A 44 -11.30 17.89 5.06
N GLU A 45 -11.72 19.08 5.47
CA GLU A 45 -13.13 19.41 5.63
C GLU A 45 -13.86 19.40 4.28
N ASN A 46 -13.29 20.04 3.25
CA ASN A 46 -13.83 20.01 1.90
C ASN A 46 -13.94 18.57 1.36
N ASP A 47 -12.90 17.76 1.57
CA ASP A 47 -12.90 16.34 1.18
C ASP A 47 -14.03 15.57 1.85
N LYS A 48 -14.25 15.83 3.15
CA LYS A 48 -15.34 15.21 3.90
C LYS A 48 -16.71 15.63 3.35
N GLU A 49 -16.89 16.90 2.99
CA GLU A 49 -18.12 17.39 2.36
C GLU A 49 -18.37 16.76 0.98
N GLU A 50 -17.35 16.70 0.14
CA GLU A 50 -17.41 16.05 -1.18
C GLU A 50 -17.80 14.57 -1.04
N LEU A 51 -17.07 13.82 -0.21
CA LEU A 51 -17.35 12.39 0.00
C LEU A 51 -18.74 12.15 0.61
N ARG A 52 -19.23 13.06 1.45
CA ARG A 52 -20.59 13.01 2.00
C ARG A 52 -21.63 13.21 0.91
N ASN A 53 -21.46 14.23 0.06
CA ASN A 53 -22.39 14.52 -1.03
C ASN A 53 -22.44 13.38 -2.06
N GLU A 54 -21.32 12.67 -2.22
CA GLU A 54 -21.22 11.52 -3.10
C GLU A 54 -21.72 10.20 -2.47
N GLY A 55 -22.05 10.18 -1.17
CA GLY A 55 -22.47 8.96 -0.47
C GLY A 55 -21.36 7.95 -0.20
N LEU A 56 -20.09 8.38 -0.23
CA LEU A 56 -18.90 7.54 -0.02
C LEU A 56 -18.54 7.36 1.46
N LEU A 57 -19.08 8.19 2.35
CA LEU A 57 -18.88 8.06 3.80
C LEU A 57 -20.02 7.27 4.44
N LEU A 58 -19.65 6.16 5.08
CA LEU A 58 -20.55 5.38 5.95
C LEU A 58 -20.72 6.04 7.32
N THR A 59 -19.67 6.75 7.78
CA THR A 59 -19.66 7.48 9.05
C THR A 59 -19.35 8.94 8.77
N ASN A 60 -20.12 9.85 9.38
CA ASN A 60 -20.02 11.29 9.08
C ASN A 60 -18.73 11.96 9.56
N ASN A 61 -17.90 11.29 10.35
CA ASN A 61 -16.69 11.86 10.95
C ASN A 61 -15.47 10.95 10.76
N TYR A 62 -14.29 11.58 10.68
CA TYR A 62 -13.02 10.89 10.89
C TYR A 62 -12.94 10.39 12.33
N VAL A 63 -12.63 9.11 12.51
CA VAL A 63 -12.55 8.47 13.83
C VAL A 63 -11.19 8.75 14.48
N GLY A 64 -10.13 8.85 13.68
CA GLY A 64 -8.77 9.08 14.11
C GLY A 64 -8.37 10.56 14.10
N PRO A 65 -7.56 11.03 15.07
CA PRO A 65 -7.08 12.41 15.09
C PRO A 65 -5.99 12.64 14.02
N VAL A 66 -6.03 13.80 13.37
CA VAL A 66 -4.95 14.31 12.50
C VAL A 66 -4.27 15.51 13.13
N LEU A 67 -2.97 15.41 13.36
CA LEU A 67 -2.15 16.44 13.99
C LEU A 67 -1.15 16.99 12.99
N CYS A 68 -1.21 18.29 12.74
CA CYS A 68 -0.19 18.99 11.95
C CYS A 68 1.04 19.28 12.82
N MET A 69 2.21 18.83 12.37
CA MET A 69 3.46 18.93 13.11
C MET A 69 4.43 19.86 12.37
N SER A 70 5.03 20.80 13.10
CA SER A 70 6.00 21.74 12.53
C SER A 70 7.39 21.11 12.31
N ARG A 71 7.69 20.00 13.01
CA ARG A 71 8.99 19.34 12.96
C ARG A 71 8.87 17.90 12.46
N LEU A 72 9.74 17.54 11.52
CA LEU A 72 9.83 16.20 10.97
C LEU A 72 10.06 15.16 12.06
N GLU A 73 10.99 15.43 12.98
CA GLU A 73 11.44 14.48 14.00
C GLU A 73 10.29 14.13 14.95
N GLU A 74 9.49 15.12 15.37
CA GLU A 74 8.31 14.91 16.22
C GLU A 74 7.17 14.19 15.48
N THR A 75 7.18 14.24 14.15
CA THR A 75 6.18 13.57 13.30
C THR A 75 6.44 12.08 13.25
N VAL A 76 7.71 11.68 13.09
CA VAL A 76 8.09 10.29 12.83
C VAL A 76 8.50 9.52 14.09
N ASN A 77 8.80 10.19 15.20
CA ASN A 77 9.40 9.57 16.39
C ASN A 77 8.62 8.39 16.99
N ASP A 78 7.28 8.44 16.97
CA ASP A 78 6.43 7.39 17.52
C ASP A 78 5.61 6.65 16.46
N ALA A 79 5.86 6.92 15.18
CA ALA A 79 5.12 6.35 14.06
C ALA A 79 5.49 4.87 13.82
N ASP A 80 4.48 4.05 13.54
CA ASP A 80 4.65 2.64 13.15
C ASP A 80 4.77 2.53 11.62
N PHE A 81 4.07 3.41 10.88
CA PHE A 81 4.16 3.55 9.42
C PHE A 81 4.42 5.01 9.05
N ILE A 82 5.30 5.21 8.08
CA ILE A 82 5.68 6.52 7.57
C ILE A 82 5.41 6.51 6.06
N PHE A 83 4.61 7.45 5.57
CA PHE A 83 4.33 7.60 4.15
C PHE A 83 4.91 8.91 3.64
N GLU A 84 5.91 8.80 2.78
CA GLU A 84 6.50 9.94 2.09
C GLU A 84 5.72 10.25 0.80
N CYS A 85 5.30 11.51 0.70
CA CYS A 85 4.48 12.09 -0.37
C CYS A 85 4.98 13.49 -0.76
N VAL A 86 6.29 13.73 -0.67
CA VAL A 86 6.94 14.96 -1.10
C VAL A 86 7.19 14.95 -2.62
N ILE A 87 7.70 16.07 -3.12
CA ILE A 87 7.98 16.27 -4.55
C ILE A 87 8.89 15.17 -5.13
N GLU A 88 8.70 14.87 -6.42
CA GLU A 88 9.46 13.84 -7.15
C GLU A 88 10.87 14.33 -7.50
N ASP A 89 11.70 14.50 -6.49
CA ASP A 89 13.12 14.80 -6.60
C ASP A 89 13.94 13.79 -5.79
N LEU A 90 14.89 13.13 -6.45
CA LEU A 90 15.68 12.05 -5.85
C LEU A 90 16.59 12.57 -4.73
N GLY A 91 17.20 13.75 -4.89
CA GLY A 91 18.09 14.32 -3.89
C GLY A 91 17.34 14.64 -2.60
N ILE A 92 16.20 15.35 -2.75
CA ILE A 92 15.32 15.71 -1.64
C ILE A 92 14.81 14.46 -0.92
N LYS A 93 14.32 13.45 -1.66
CA LYS A 93 13.84 12.21 -1.05
C LYS A 93 14.97 11.46 -0.34
N ASN A 94 16.15 11.35 -0.92
CA ASN A 94 17.28 10.67 -0.28
C ASN A 94 17.65 11.30 1.06
N GLU A 95 17.78 12.64 1.11
CA GLU A 95 18.07 13.38 2.34
C GLU A 95 16.94 13.26 3.37
N LEU A 96 15.68 13.34 2.90
CA LEU A 96 14.53 13.18 3.76
C LEU A 96 14.47 11.77 4.38
N MET A 97 14.65 10.72 3.58
CA MET A 97 14.60 9.34 4.04
C MET A 97 15.73 9.02 5.01
N GLU A 98 16.92 9.58 4.79
CA GLU A 98 18.03 9.51 5.73
C GLU A 98 17.65 10.15 7.09
N ARG A 99 17.11 11.37 7.08
CA ARG A 99 16.65 12.05 8.30
C ARG A 99 15.53 11.32 9.04
N ILE A 100 14.56 10.79 8.29
CA ILE A 100 13.46 9.97 8.84
C ILE A 100 14.04 8.77 9.57
N THR A 101 15.01 8.09 8.96
CA THR A 101 15.62 6.87 9.50
C THR A 101 16.28 7.11 10.86
N TYR A 102 16.93 8.25 11.07
CA TYR A 102 17.54 8.58 12.36
C TYR A 102 16.52 8.99 13.43
N SER A 103 15.31 9.37 13.04
CA SER A 103 14.33 9.97 13.94
C SER A 103 13.16 9.06 14.25
N CYS A 104 12.91 8.03 13.43
CA CYS A 104 11.83 7.08 13.62
C CYS A 104 12.23 5.90 14.51
N LYS A 105 11.24 5.13 14.95
CA LYS A 105 11.49 3.84 15.61
C LYS A 105 12.27 2.88 14.69
N PRO A 106 13.16 2.03 15.22
CA PRO A 106 13.88 1.02 14.43
C PRO A 106 12.95 0.08 13.65
N GLU A 107 11.77 -0.22 14.17
CA GLU A 107 10.78 -1.11 13.59
C GLU A 107 9.75 -0.42 12.68
N ALA A 108 9.81 0.91 12.54
CA ALA A 108 8.87 1.67 11.72
C ALA A 108 9.04 1.33 10.23
N ILE A 109 7.93 1.07 9.55
CA ILE A 109 7.91 0.82 8.10
C ILE A 109 7.94 2.16 7.39
N ILE A 110 8.92 2.34 6.50
CA ILE A 110 9.11 3.56 5.71
C ILE A 110 8.62 3.30 4.29
N CYS A 111 7.59 4.04 3.89
CA CYS A 111 6.95 3.95 2.60
C CYS A 111 7.26 5.19 1.76
N THR A 112 7.50 5.00 0.46
CA THR A 112 7.52 6.10 -0.52
C THR A 112 6.37 5.95 -1.52
N ASN A 113 5.67 7.04 -1.78
CA ASN A 113 4.68 7.13 -2.85
C ASN A 113 5.34 7.58 -4.19
N SER A 114 6.63 7.30 -4.37
CA SER A 114 7.33 7.64 -5.61
C SER A 114 6.62 7.07 -6.84
N LEU A 115 6.46 7.90 -7.87
CA LEU A 115 5.79 7.52 -9.12
C LEU A 115 6.81 7.09 -10.18
N ARG A 116 7.91 7.83 -10.30
CA ARG A 116 8.88 7.66 -11.40
C ARG A 116 10.25 7.21 -10.95
N LEU A 117 10.61 7.46 -9.69
CA LEU A 117 11.93 7.12 -9.18
C LEU A 117 11.96 5.64 -8.78
N LYS A 118 13.10 4.98 -9.02
CA LYS A 118 13.34 3.64 -8.52
C LYS A 118 13.36 3.67 -7.01
N VAL A 119 12.61 2.75 -6.40
CA VAL A 119 12.42 2.70 -4.96
C VAL A 119 13.75 2.43 -4.23
N ASP A 120 14.61 1.57 -4.79
CA ASP A 120 15.95 1.33 -4.22
C ASP A 120 16.83 2.59 -4.21
N ASP A 121 16.71 3.46 -5.23
CA ASP A 121 17.47 4.70 -5.31
C ASP A 121 16.99 5.70 -4.25
N VAL A 122 15.67 5.80 -4.04
CA VAL A 122 15.05 6.65 -2.99
C VAL A 122 15.50 6.27 -1.58
N PHE A 123 15.73 4.98 -1.34
CA PHE A 123 16.18 4.47 -0.05
C PHE A 123 17.70 4.24 0.01
N CYS A 124 18.48 4.78 -0.93
CA CYS A 124 19.90 4.46 -1.04
C CYS A 124 20.69 4.76 0.27
N LYS A 125 20.35 5.84 0.97
CA LYS A 125 20.97 6.31 2.23
C LYS A 125 20.31 5.77 3.50
N VAL A 126 19.25 4.98 3.39
CA VAL A 126 18.51 4.48 4.57
C VAL A 126 19.22 3.27 5.20
N GLN A 127 19.32 3.30 6.53
CA GLN A 127 19.66 2.15 7.35
C GLN A 127 18.41 1.29 7.65
N GLY A 128 18.60 -0.02 7.68
CA GLY A 128 17.47 -0.97 7.81
C GLY A 128 16.60 -0.95 6.56
N LYS A 129 17.14 -1.34 5.40
CA LYS A 129 16.40 -1.31 4.12
C LYS A 129 15.28 -2.35 4.07
N GLU A 130 15.27 -3.32 4.99
CA GLU A 130 14.26 -4.37 5.10
C GLU A 130 12.86 -3.89 5.50
N ARG A 131 12.76 -2.66 5.99
CA ARG A 131 11.52 -1.96 6.38
C ARG A 131 11.16 -0.83 5.41
N CYS A 132 11.89 -0.68 4.31
CA CYS A 132 11.60 0.27 3.25
C CYS A 132 10.73 -0.37 2.16
N ILE A 133 9.67 0.31 1.73
CA ILE A 133 8.70 -0.21 0.75
C ILE A 133 8.27 0.91 -0.19
N GLY A 134 8.22 0.66 -1.49
CA GLY A 134 7.48 1.51 -2.42
C GLY A 134 6.00 1.19 -2.28
N LEU A 135 5.20 2.17 -1.86
CA LEU A 135 3.78 1.96 -1.59
C LEU A 135 3.00 3.15 -2.12
N ARG A 136 2.36 2.95 -3.28
CA ARG A 136 1.77 4.02 -4.07
C ARG A 136 0.26 3.93 -4.07
N PHE A 137 -0.38 4.93 -3.48
CA PHE A 137 -1.82 5.14 -3.57
C PHE A 137 -2.15 5.75 -4.94
N LEU A 138 -3.15 5.17 -5.60
CA LEU A 138 -3.68 5.71 -6.84
C LEU A 138 -4.62 6.89 -6.55
N TYR A 139 -4.83 7.76 -7.54
CA TYR A 139 -5.70 8.93 -7.40
C TYR A 139 -7.02 8.75 -8.16
N PRO A 140 -8.20 8.96 -7.53
CA PRO A 140 -8.42 9.43 -6.16
C PRO A 140 -8.30 8.35 -5.06
N VAL A 141 -7.70 8.72 -3.92
CA VAL A 141 -7.35 7.77 -2.84
C VAL A 141 -8.57 7.09 -2.19
N PHE A 142 -9.63 7.85 -1.95
CA PHE A 142 -10.83 7.35 -1.24
C PHE A 142 -11.61 6.31 -2.05
N THR A 143 -11.63 6.45 -3.37
CA THR A 143 -12.47 5.62 -4.26
C THR A 143 -11.71 4.46 -4.89
N ILE A 144 -10.38 4.55 -4.98
CA ILE A 144 -9.56 3.49 -5.56
C ILE A 144 -9.07 2.55 -4.44
N PRO A 145 -9.52 1.28 -4.42
CA PRO A 145 -9.05 0.31 -3.45
C PRO A 145 -7.63 -0.17 -3.73
N GLU A 146 -7.18 -0.14 -4.99
CA GLU A 146 -5.87 -0.65 -5.38
C GLU A 146 -4.71 0.23 -4.89
N VAL A 147 -3.75 -0.39 -4.20
CA VAL A 147 -2.49 0.24 -3.76
C VAL A 147 -1.34 -0.56 -4.38
N GLU A 148 -0.48 0.13 -5.13
CA GLU A 148 0.67 -0.51 -5.78
C GLU A 148 1.79 -0.72 -4.75
N LEU A 149 2.25 -1.96 -4.61
CA LEU A 149 3.42 -2.29 -3.81
C LEU A 149 4.61 -2.61 -4.72
N THR A 150 5.74 -1.97 -4.42
CA THR A 150 7.04 -2.21 -5.03
C THR A 150 8.07 -2.50 -3.93
N PRO A 151 8.47 -3.76 -3.74
CA PRO A 151 9.49 -4.08 -2.75
C PRO A 151 10.87 -3.58 -3.25
N CYS A 152 11.68 -3.08 -2.32
CA CYS A 152 13.11 -2.89 -2.51
C CYS A 152 13.83 -4.24 -2.55
N GLN A 153 15.08 -4.23 -3.02
CA GLN A 153 15.94 -5.40 -3.02
C GLN A 153 16.06 -6.08 -1.65
N HIS A 154 15.99 -5.30 -0.57
CA HIS A 154 16.16 -5.77 0.80
C HIS A 154 14.85 -5.89 1.59
N THR A 155 13.71 -5.47 1.04
CA THR A 155 12.44 -5.47 1.77
C THR A 155 12.13 -6.86 2.32
N SER A 156 11.87 -6.96 3.63
CA SER A 156 11.52 -8.23 4.25
C SER A 156 10.07 -8.62 3.94
N GLN A 157 9.85 -9.92 3.73
CA GLN A 157 8.50 -10.46 3.57
C GLN A 157 7.60 -10.14 4.78
N ARG A 158 8.17 -10.13 5.99
CA ARG A 158 7.46 -9.75 7.22
C ARG A 158 6.85 -8.35 7.11
N ASN A 159 7.59 -7.38 6.59
CA ASN A 159 7.10 -6.00 6.46
C ASN A 159 6.10 -5.86 5.31
N VAL A 160 6.25 -6.61 4.22
CA VAL A 160 5.22 -6.70 3.16
C VAL A 160 3.91 -7.23 3.74
N THR A 161 3.94 -8.29 4.54
CA THR A 161 2.75 -8.85 5.20
C THR A 161 2.10 -7.85 6.15
N LYS A 162 2.89 -7.12 6.96
CA LYS A 162 2.36 -6.07 7.85
C LYS A 162 1.63 -4.97 7.08
N VAL A 163 2.21 -4.49 5.97
CA VAL A 163 1.56 -3.48 5.11
C VAL A 163 0.27 -4.04 4.53
N ARG A 164 0.30 -5.30 4.05
CA ARG A 164 -0.87 -5.97 3.50
C ARG A 164 -2.01 -6.04 4.51
N GLU A 165 -1.75 -6.56 5.70
CA GLU A 165 -2.74 -6.70 6.77
C GLU A 165 -3.33 -5.35 7.19
N MET A 166 -2.51 -4.29 7.24
CA MET A 166 -2.99 -2.95 7.56
C MET A 166 -3.97 -2.44 6.49
N LEU A 167 -3.60 -2.55 5.22
CA LEU A 167 -4.39 -2.04 4.09
C LEU A 167 -5.66 -2.88 3.84
N GLU A 168 -5.59 -4.20 3.97
CA GLU A 168 -6.76 -5.09 3.80
C GLU A 168 -7.84 -4.82 4.86
N LYS A 169 -7.45 -4.50 6.10
CA LYS A 169 -8.39 -4.07 7.16
C LYS A 169 -9.07 -2.74 6.84
N MET A 170 -8.49 -1.93 5.95
CA MET A 170 -9.09 -0.71 5.42
C MET A 170 -9.86 -0.96 4.11
N GLY A 171 -10.05 -2.21 3.70
CA GLY A 171 -10.71 -2.55 2.43
C GLY A 171 -9.90 -2.22 1.18
N LYS A 172 -8.60 -1.87 1.32
CA LYS A 172 -7.67 -1.67 0.22
C LYS A 172 -7.09 -3.02 -0.24
N VAL A 173 -6.66 -3.07 -1.49
CA VAL A 173 -6.10 -4.27 -2.11
C VAL A 173 -4.70 -3.94 -2.59
N LEU A 174 -3.69 -4.67 -2.09
CA LEU A 174 -2.35 -4.56 -2.63
C LEU A 174 -2.26 -5.31 -3.95
N PHE A 175 -1.57 -4.69 -4.90
CA PHE A 175 -1.15 -5.37 -6.11
C PHE A 175 0.32 -5.08 -6.41
N PHE A 176 0.95 -6.02 -7.09
CA PHE A 176 2.29 -5.85 -7.63
C PHE A 176 2.16 -5.43 -9.09
N ARG A 177 2.88 -4.38 -9.48
CA ARG A 177 2.99 -3.98 -10.88
C ARG A 177 4.24 -4.57 -11.49
N SER A 178 4.09 -5.17 -12.67
CA SER A 178 5.20 -5.47 -13.57
C SER A 178 5.28 -4.36 -14.62
N GLY A 179 6.48 -3.84 -14.91
CA GLY A 179 6.70 -2.86 -15.96
C GLY A 179 7.36 -1.54 -15.52
N THR A 180 7.87 -0.78 -16.46
CA THR A 180 8.67 0.44 -16.20
C THR A 180 7.84 1.71 -16.12
N GLN A 181 6.62 1.74 -16.66
CA GLN A 181 5.77 2.94 -16.69
C GLN A 181 4.75 2.97 -15.56
N PRO A 182 4.64 4.08 -14.80
CA PRO A 182 3.70 4.16 -13.70
C PRO A 182 2.24 3.97 -14.16
N LEU A 183 1.46 3.18 -13.41
CA LEU A 183 0.03 3.06 -13.67
C LEU A 183 -0.68 4.37 -13.29
N ILE A 184 -1.16 5.09 -14.30
CA ILE A 184 -1.99 6.28 -14.15
C ILE A 184 -3.35 5.96 -14.74
N LEU A 185 -4.39 5.98 -13.90
CA LEU A 185 -5.74 5.69 -14.35
C LEU A 185 -6.29 6.83 -15.20
N SER A 186 -6.96 6.48 -16.30
CA SER A 186 -7.78 7.40 -17.09
C SER A 186 -8.99 7.87 -16.30
N GLU A 187 -9.63 8.97 -16.73
CA GLU A 187 -10.86 9.46 -16.08
C GLU A 187 -11.98 8.41 -16.09
N GLN A 188 -12.15 7.72 -17.21
CA GLN A 188 -13.11 6.62 -17.30
C GLN A 188 -12.82 5.53 -16.27
N GLN A 189 -11.56 5.10 -16.15
CA GLN A 189 -11.16 4.08 -15.18
C GLN A 189 -11.39 4.52 -13.72
N ARG A 190 -11.19 5.80 -13.42
CA ARG A 190 -11.46 6.37 -12.08
C ARG A 190 -12.95 6.37 -11.79
N GLU A 191 -13.77 6.74 -12.76
CA GLU A 191 -15.23 6.78 -12.62
C GLU A 191 -15.82 5.36 -12.45
N GLU A 192 -15.32 4.38 -13.20
CA GLU A 192 -15.69 2.97 -13.04
C GLU A 192 -15.40 2.46 -11.62
N ARG A 193 -14.23 2.79 -11.06
CA ARG A 193 -13.84 2.41 -9.69
C ARG A 193 -14.66 3.11 -8.64
N LYS A 194 -14.98 4.39 -8.86
CA LYS A 194 -15.88 5.17 -7.99
C LYS A 194 -17.27 4.53 -7.93
N LYS A 195 -17.86 4.17 -9.08
CA LYS A 195 -19.16 3.48 -9.14
C LYS A 195 -19.11 2.13 -8.41
N ALA A 196 -18.08 1.33 -8.65
CA ALA A 196 -17.91 0.05 -7.95
C ALA A 196 -17.74 0.23 -6.43
N CYS A 197 -17.07 1.29 -5.98
CA CYS A 197 -16.97 1.63 -4.56
C CYS A 197 -18.36 1.94 -3.95
N LEU A 198 -19.15 2.78 -4.63
CA LEU A 198 -20.52 3.12 -4.20
C LEU A 198 -21.43 1.89 -4.12
N GLU A 199 -21.39 1.03 -5.14
CA GLU A 199 -22.16 -0.23 -5.14
C GLU A 199 -21.78 -1.12 -3.95
N ARG A 200 -20.49 -1.21 -3.60
CA ARG A 200 -20.04 -1.97 -2.43
C ARG A 200 -20.56 -1.38 -1.12
N ILE A 201 -20.58 -0.05 -0.99
CA ILE A 201 -21.10 0.66 0.19
C ILE A 201 -22.61 0.41 0.34
N LEU A 202 -23.37 0.52 -0.75
CA LEU A 202 -24.81 0.26 -0.75
C LEU A 202 -25.14 -1.20 -0.43
N ASN A 203 -24.42 -2.15 -1.02
CA ASN A 203 -24.65 -3.58 -0.81
C ASN A 203 -24.24 -4.08 0.58
N SER A 204 -23.23 -3.45 1.20
CA SER A 204 -22.80 -3.76 2.58
C SER A 204 -23.74 -3.20 3.66
N SER A 205 -24.73 -2.39 3.26
CA SER A 205 -25.78 -1.87 4.13
C SER A 205 -26.86 -2.92 4.48
N GLY A 206 -26.87 -4.07 3.79
CA GLY A 206 -27.71 -5.23 4.10
C GLY A 206 -26.90 -6.35 4.75
N MET A 207 -27.31 -6.77 5.95
CA MET A 207 -26.67 -7.79 6.83
C MET A 207 -25.41 -7.34 7.59
N GLY A 208 -25.63 -6.64 8.72
CA GLY A 208 -24.99 -6.95 10.00
C GLY A 208 -23.45 -7.00 10.12
N CYS A 209 -22.67 -6.25 9.34
CA CYS A 209 -21.20 -6.31 9.45
C CYS A 209 -20.48 -4.98 9.17
N LEU A 210 -20.95 -3.87 9.76
CA LEU A 210 -20.23 -2.57 9.70
C LEU A 210 -19.78 -2.05 11.08
N TYR A 211 -20.07 -2.78 12.16
CA TYR A 211 -19.79 -2.36 13.52
C TYR A 211 -18.90 -3.36 14.25
N GLU A 212 -17.67 -3.48 13.75
CA GLU A 212 -16.48 -3.75 14.56
C GLU A 212 -15.26 -3.36 13.71
N LYS A 213 -15.17 -2.05 13.36
CA LYS A 213 -13.93 -1.49 12.78
C LYS A 213 -12.87 -1.47 13.88
N THR A 214 -12.32 -2.65 14.16
CA THR A 214 -11.27 -2.85 15.15
C THR A 214 -10.00 -2.22 14.62
N ILE A 215 -9.48 -1.24 15.35
CA ILE A 215 -8.25 -0.57 14.95
C ILE A 215 -7.13 -1.61 14.93
N PRO A 216 -6.39 -1.80 13.82
CA PRO A 216 -5.43 -2.89 13.71
C PRO A 216 -4.43 -2.89 14.87
N SER A 217 -4.35 -4.01 15.59
CA SER A 217 -3.19 -4.34 16.41
C SER A 217 -2.19 -5.07 15.52
N LEU A 218 -1.00 -4.49 15.34
CA LEU A 218 0.07 -4.99 14.44
C LEU A 218 1.25 -5.57 15.23
N THR A 219 1.10 -5.76 16.54
CA THR A 219 2.08 -6.45 17.39
C THR A 219 1.93 -7.95 17.23
N LEU A 220 2.87 -8.57 16.51
CA LEU A 220 3.07 -10.03 16.46
C LEU A 220 4.50 -10.35 16.89
N GLU A 221 4.59 -11.20 17.92
CA GLU A 221 5.80 -11.85 18.47
C GLU A 221 6.61 -12.58 17.38
N PRO A 222 7.94 -12.71 17.52
CA PRO A 222 8.81 -13.16 16.45
C PRO A 222 8.85 -14.68 16.29
N GLY A 223 8.50 -15.17 15.09
CA GLY A 223 8.64 -16.57 14.68
C GLY A 223 9.29 -16.73 13.29
N GLY A 224 10.62 -16.86 13.26
CA GLY A 224 11.41 -17.85 12.49
C GLY A 224 11.47 -17.93 10.94
N HIS A 225 12.70 -17.70 10.43
CA HIS A 225 13.43 -18.38 9.30
C HIS A 225 12.89 -18.24 7.86
N GLY A 226 13.64 -18.04 6.77
CA GLY A 226 15.09 -17.92 6.51
C GLY A 226 15.36 -18.14 4.99
N GLY A 227 16.11 -17.23 4.36
CA GLY A 227 17.08 -17.46 3.26
C GLY A 227 16.65 -17.84 1.82
N SER A 228 16.99 -16.94 0.86
CA SER A 228 17.92 -17.17 -0.28
C SER A 228 17.41 -16.73 -1.66
N VAL A 229 18.18 -15.83 -2.28
CA VAL A 229 17.94 -15.12 -3.55
C VAL A 229 18.52 -15.89 -4.73
N VAL A 230 17.78 -15.98 -5.84
CA VAL A 230 18.31 -16.39 -7.16
C VAL A 230 17.75 -15.48 -8.25
N THR A 231 18.65 -14.82 -8.98
CA THR A 231 18.41 -13.97 -10.17
C THR A 231 18.45 -14.79 -11.46
N VAL A 232 17.44 -14.75 -12.35
CA VAL A 232 17.64 -15.02 -13.80
C VAL A 232 16.57 -14.38 -14.72
N LYS A 233 17.07 -13.54 -15.64
CA LYS A 233 16.76 -13.23 -17.07
C LYS A 233 15.34 -13.37 -17.67
N GLU A 234 15.01 -12.34 -18.46
CA GLU A 234 13.84 -12.17 -19.33
C GLU A 234 13.80 -13.10 -20.56
N THR A 235 12.61 -13.63 -20.86
CA THR A 235 11.79 -13.42 -22.09
C THR A 235 11.01 -14.67 -22.53
N LYS A 236 9.73 -14.42 -22.89
CA LYS A 236 8.75 -15.21 -23.67
C LYS A 236 8.12 -16.49 -23.06
N LYS A 237 6.93 -16.29 -22.48
CA LYS A 237 5.61 -16.87 -22.90
C LYS A 237 4.56 -16.38 -21.90
N GLU A 238 3.59 -15.58 -22.34
CA GLU A 238 2.59 -14.93 -21.47
C GLU A 238 1.36 -15.79 -21.17
N GLU A 239 1.28 -17.02 -21.69
CA GLU A 239 0.12 -17.92 -21.54
C GLU A 239 0.28 -18.88 -20.38
N CYS A 240 -0.81 -19.12 -19.64
CA CYS A 240 -0.90 -20.08 -18.54
C CYS A 240 -0.44 -21.47 -19.00
N ALA A 241 0.55 -22.06 -18.30
CA ALA A 241 1.05 -23.38 -18.66
C ALA A 241 0.05 -24.53 -18.41
N ILE A 242 -1.06 -24.25 -17.71
CA ILE A 242 -2.08 -25.25 -17.34
C ILE A 242 -3.25 -25.22 -18.32
N CYS A 243 -3.90 -24.06 -18.50
CA CYS A 243 -5.05 -23.96 -19.39
C CYS A 243 -4.71 -23.51 -20.81
N MET A 244 -3.51 -22.97 -21.04
CA MET A 244 -3.07 -22.42 -22.34
C MET A 244 -3.98 -21.33 -22.94
N GLU A 245 -4.95 -20.83 -22.17
CA GLU A 245 -5.98 -19.89 -22.65
C GLU A 245 -5.81 -18.50 -22.04
N ARG A 246 -5.51 -18.43 -20.74
CA ARG A 246 -5.45 -17.17 -19.98
C ARG A 246 -4.01 -16.75 -19.76
N SER A 247 -3.78 -15.45 -19.61
CA SER A 247 -2.46 -14.94 -19.29
C SER A 247 -1.98 -15.38 -17.90
N ARG A 248 -0.67 -15.59 -17.75
CA ARG A 248 -0.05 -15.93 -16.45
C ARG A 248 -0.18 -14.76 -15.50
N ASN A 249 -1.05 -14.84 -14.50
CA ASN A 249 -1.36 -13.71 -13.64
C ASN A 249 -1.44 -14.13 -12.17
N SER A 250 -0.68 -15.15 -11.78
CA SER A 250 -0.62 -15.65 -10.41
C SER A 250 0.75 -16.19 -10.03
N VAL A 251 1.24 -15.73 -8.88
CA VAL A 251 2.51 -16.13 -8.27
C VAL A 251 2.24 -17.20 -7.21
N ILE A 252 2.93 -18.32 -7.31
CA ILE A 252 2.83 -19.46 -6.38
C ILE A 252 3.83 -19.29 -5.23
N CYS A 253 3.37 -19.18 -3.98
CA CYS A 253 4.23 -19.11 -2.81
C CYS A 253 4.47 -20.51 -2.21
N PRO A 254 5.68 -20.79 -1.68
CA PRO A 254 6.79 -19.84 -1.43
C PRO A 254 7.79 -19.71 -2.60
N CYS A 255 7.57 -20.40 -3.72
CA CYS A 255 8.56 -20.51 -4.80
C CYS A 255 8.61 -19.32 -5.78
N HIS A 256 7.63 -18.41 -5.71
CA HIS A 256 7.45 -17.24 -6.56
C HIS A 256 7.36 -17.50 -8.07
N HIS A 257 7.04 -18.72 -8.50
CA HIS A 257 6.87 -19.02 -9.93
C HIS A 257 5.57 -18.41 -10.48
N LEU A 258 5.71 -17.58 -11.50
CA LEU A 258 4.62 -17.03 -12.32
C LEU A 258 4.41 -17.94 -13.55
N VAL A 259 3.74 -19.07 -13.36
CA VAL A 259 3.58 -20.11 -14.39
C VAL A 259 2.16 -20.24 -14.95
N ALA A 260 1.15 -19.83 -14.18
CA ALA A 260 -0.25 -20.09 -14.50
C ALA A 260 -1.15 -18.90 -14.18
N CYS A 261 -2.38 -18.93 -14.70
CA CYS A 261 -3.40 -17.95 -14.36
C CYS A 261 -3.95 -18.20 -12.94
N TYR A 262 -4.61 -17.19 -12.37
CA TYR A 262 -5.14 -17.20 -11.02
C TYR A 262 -6.10 -18.36 -10.78
N GLU A 263 -7.01 -18.64 -11.72
CA GLU A 263 -7.95 -19.76 -11.56
C GLU A 263 -7.25 -21.12 -11.55
N CYS A 264 -6.25 -21.33 -12.40
CA CYS A 264 -5.51 -22.59 -12.42
C CYS A 264 -4.64 -22.76 -11.16
N THR A 265 -4.00 -21.70 -10.68
CA THR A 265 -3.22 -21.76 -9.43
C THR A 265 -4.11 -21.95 -8.20
N LYS A 266 -5.32 -21.37 -8.20
CA LYS A 266 -6.35 -21.61 -7.17
C LYS A 266 -6.82 -23.05 -7.16
N MET A 267 -6.99 -23.67 -8.32
CA MET A 267 -7.28 -25.10 -8.42
C MET A 267 -6.15 -25.95 -7.80
N LEU A 268 -4.88 -25.64 -8.09
CA LEU A 268 -3.74 -26.36 -7.51
C LEU A 268 -3.68 -26.23 -5.99
N LEU A 269 -3.86 -25.02 -5.46
CA LEU A 269 -3.88 -24.78 -4.01
C LEU A 269 -5.02 -25.57 -3.34
N ASN A 270 -6.21 -25.59 -3.93
CA ASN A 270 -7.36 -26.33 -3.39
C ASN A 270 -7.15 -27.86 -3.39
N ARG A 271 -6.43 -28.38 -4.39
CA ARG A 271 -6.09 -29.80 -4.49
C ARG A 271 -4.88 -30.21 -3.66
N LYS A 272 -4.20 -29.24 -3.04
CA LYS A 272 -2.88 -29.43 -2.40
C LYS A 272 -1.84 -30.00 -3.36
N ASP A 273 -1.95 -29.64 -4.63
CA ASP A 273 -0.95 -29.98 -5.64
C ASP A 273 0.32 -29.12 -5.44
N ALA A 274 1.45 -29.63 -5.92
CA ALA A 274 2.70 -28.91 -5.88
C ALA A 274 2.88 -27.95 -7.08
N CYS A 275 3.79 -26.99 -6.94
CA CYS A 275 4.15 -26.07 -8.01
C CYS A 275 4.56 -26.82 -9.30
N PRO A 276 3.97 -26.52 -10.47
CA PRO A 276 4.30 -27.20 -11.73
C PRO A 276 5.76 -27.06 -12.19
N ILE A 277 6.47 -26.04 -11.68
CA ILE A 277 7.87 -25.79 -12.04
C ILE A 277 8.83 -26.50 -11.10
N CYS A 278 8.69 -26.29 -9.79
CA CYS A 278 9.68 -26.74 -8.81
C CYS A 278 9.19 -27.83 -7.86
N ARG A 279 7.93 -28.26 -7.99
CA ARG A 279 7.29 -29.28 -7.14
C ARG A 279 7.29 -28.99 -5.64
N LYS A 280 7.50 -27.74 -5.22
CA LYS A 280 7.28 -27.30 -3.83
C LYS A 280 5.79 -27.19 -3.54
N ASP A 281 5.41 -27.48 -2.30
CA ASP A 281 4.04 -27.30 -1.81
C ASP A 281 3.61 -25.84 -1.90
N ILE A 282 2.36 -25.64 -2.30
CA ILE A 282 1.78 -24.31 -2.47
C ILE A 282 1.11 -23.90 -1.16
N THR A 283 1.62 -22.84 -0.52
CA THR A 283 1.06 -22.33 0.74
C THR A 283 0.09 -21.18 0.52
N GLU A 284 0.35 -20.35 -0.49
CA GLU A 284 -0.42 -19.16 -0.83
C GLU A 284 -0.30 -18.88 -2.33
N ILE A 285 -1.28 -18.20 -2.91
CA ILE A 285 -1.22 -17.69 -4.28
C ILE A 285 -1.51 -16.19 -4.28
N ILE A 286 -0.76 -15.44 -5.08
CA ILE A 286 -0.90 -13.99 -5.19
C ILE A 286 -1.27 -13.64 -6.63
N ARG A 287 -2.39 -12.93 -6.82
CA ARG A 287 -2.80 -12.47 -8.16
C ARG A 287 -1.94 -11.29 -8.60
N VAL A 288 -1.50 -11.33 -9.85
CA VAL A 288 -0.76 -10.26 -10.53
C VAL A 288 -1.68 -9.63 -11.56
N TYR A 289 -1.63 -8.31 -11.72
CA TYR A 289 -2.37 -7.60 -12.76
C TYR A 289 -1.37 -7.04 -13.77
N HIS A 290 -1.58 -7.36 -15.04
CA HIS A 290 -0.78 -6.81 -16.14
C HIS A 290 -1.41 -5.52 -16.63
N SER A 291 -0.57 -4.53 -16.96
CA SER A 291 -0.95 -3.26 -17.57
C SER A 291 -1.01 -3.36 -19.09
#